data_AF-A0A1A6XV69-F1
#
_entry.id   AF-A0A1A6XV69-F1
#
_cell.length_a   1.000
_cell.length_b   1.000
_cell.length_c   1.000
_cell.angle_alpha   90.00
_cell.angle_beta   90.00
_cell.angle_gamma   90.00
#
_symmetry.space_group_name_H-M   'P 1'
#
loop_
_entity.id
_entity.type
_entity.pdbx_description
1 polymer ?
#
loop_
_entity_poly.entity_id
_entity_poly.type
_entity_poly.pdbx_seq_one_letter_code
_entity_poly.pdbx_strand_id
1 'polypeptide(L)'
;MPEAAVWVVAAVAVYAIGVAIYATFYWPWSRAQRALRRLSRHGVPLRSLRESEARILRLVEFPAGLPVYLLEGSCAAFVIRSRISPAQHVQTLAGIPVKYPAGLARAVRVGSNTAEVVLGRDHAMIVRLNGVKLA
;
A
#
# COMPACT_ATOMS: atom_id res chain seq x y z
N MET A 1 30.53 -27.55 -29.78
CA MET A 1 29.17 -26.99 -29.87
C MET A 1 28.28 -27.17 -28.62
N PRO A 2 28.46 -28.14 -27.70
CA PRO A 2 27.53 -28.28 -26.55
C PRO A 2 27.77 -27.25 -25.43
N GLU A 3 29.01 -26.80 -25.23
CA GLU A 3 29.36 -25.87 -24.13
C GLU A 3 28.66 -24.51 -24.27
N ALA A 4 28.62 -23.95 -25.48
CA ALA A 4 27.94 -22.67 -25.74
C ALA A 4 26.43 -22.75 -25.42
N ALA A 5 25.78 -23.88 -25.74
CA ALA A 5 24.37 -24.08 -25.41
C ALA A 5 24.14 -24.15 -23.90
N VAL A 6 25.05 -24.78 -23.14
CA VAL A 6 24.98 -24.84 -21.67
C VAL A 6 25.11 -23.44 -21.06
N TRP A 7 26.03 -22.61 -21.55
CA TRP A 7 26.20 -21.24 -21.08
C TRP A 7 24.99 -20.34 -21.40
N VAL A 8 24.37 -20.52 -22.57
CA VAL A 8 23.13 -19.80 -22.93
C VAL A 8 21.98 -20.20 -22.01
N VAL A 9 21.79 -21.50 -21.75
CA VAL A 9 20.75 -21.99 -20.83
C VAL A 9 20.98 -21.46 -19.41
N ALA A 10 22.23 -21.47 -18.94
CA ALA A 10 22.58 -20.92 -17.63
C ALA A 10 22.28 -19.41 -17.54
N ALA A 11 22.63 -18.63 -18.57
CA ALA A 11 22.35 -17.19 -18.60
C ALA A 11 20.84 -16.89 -18.59
N VAL A 12 20.04 -17.63 -19.37
CA VAL A 12 18.58 -17.50 -19.39
C VAL A 12 17.98 -17.85 -18.03
N ALA A 13 18.47 -18.91 -17.37
CA ALA A 13 18.00 -19.31 -16.05
C ALA A 13 18.28 -18.23 -14.99
N VAL A 14 19.50 -17.67 -14.96
CA VAL A 14 19.85 -16.58 -14.03
C VAL A 14 19.00 -15.35 -14.28
N TYR A 15 18.77 -14.98 -15.55
CA TYR A 15 17.90 -13.87 -15.91
C TYR A 15 16.46 -14.11 -15.46
N ALA A 16 15.89 -15.29 -15.74
CA ALA A 16 14.53 -15.64 -15.34
C ALA A 16 14.35 -15.62 -13.81
N ILE A 17 15.33 -16.08 -13.05
CA ILE A 17 15.33 -15.99 -11.58
C ILE A 17 15.34 -14.53 -11.14
N GLY A 18 16.19 -13.69 -11.73
CA GLY A 18 16.24 -12.25 -11.45
C GLY A 18 14.90 -11.57 -11.72
N VAL A 19 14.27 -11.86 -12.86
CA VAL A 19 12.94 -11.34 -13.22
C VAL A 19 11.87 -11.84 -12.24
N ALA A 20 11.90 -13.11 -11.86
CA ALA A 20 10.95 -13.68 -10.90
C ALA A 20 11.06 -13.01 -9.52
N ILE A 21 12.29 -12.78 -9.03
CA ILE A 21 12.55 -12.05 -7.78
C ILE A 21 11.99 -10.62 -7.90
N TYR A 22 12.29 -9.92 -8.99
CA TYR A 22 11.79 -8.57 -9.20
C TYR A 22 10.25 -8.50 -9.22
N ALA A 23 9.62 -9.39 -9.99
CA ALA A 23 8.17 -9.48 -10.14
C ALA A 23 7.46 -9.84 -8.83
N THR A 24 8.09 -10.63 -7.97
CA THR A 24 7.47 -11.07 -6.72
C THR A 24 7.64 -10.02 -5.61
N PHE A 25 8.81 -9.38 -5.50
CA PHE A 25 9.11 -8.52 -4.36
C PHE A 25 8.97 -7.01 -4.64
N TYR A 26 9.40 -6.54 -5.81
CA TYR A 26 9.49 -5.09 -6.10
C TYR A 26 8.31 -4.58 -6.90
N TRP A 27 7.75 -5.42 -7.77
CA TRP A 27 6.61 -5.05 -8.61
C TRP A 27 5.34 -4.69 -7.83
N PRO A 28 4.92 -5.44 -6.77
CA PRO A 28 3.73 -5.10 -6.00
C PRO A 28 3.84 -3.72 -5.33
N TRP A 29 5.00 -3.43 -4.74
CA TRP A 29 5.29 -2.13 -4.12
C TRP A 29 5.26 -0.98 -5.14
N SER A 30 5.91 -1.17 -6.29
CA SER A 30 5.92 -0.17 -7.37
C SER A 30 4.52 0.10 -7.94
N ARG A 31 3.68 -0.93 -8.03
CA ARG A 31 2.27 -0.78 -8.44
C ARG A 31 1.47 -0.01 -7.38
N ALA A 32 1.68 -0.32 -6.11
CA ALA A 32 0.99 0.34 -5.01
C ALA A 32 1.34 1.83 -4.92
N GLN A 33 2.63 2.18 -5.02
CA GLN A 33 3.07 3.57 -5.07
C GLN A 33 2.54 4.31 -6.30
N ARG A 34 2.43 3.65 -7.47
CA ARG A 34 1.79 4.24 -8.66
C ARG A 34 0.31 4.51 -8.42
N ALA A 35 -0.40 3.64 -7.73
CA ALA A 35 -1.80 3.86 -7.35
C ALA A 35 -1.95 5.05 -6.40
N LEU A 36 -1.08 5.14 -5.37
CA LEU A 36 -1.04 6.30 -4.46
C LEU A 36 -0.77 7.61 -5.22
N ARG A 37 0.22 7.64 -6.11
CA ARG A 37 0.53 8.82 -6.94
C ARG A 37 -0.63 9.22 -7.83
N ARG A 38 -1.36 8.26 -8.40
CA ARG A 38 -2.54 8.54 -9.22
C ARG A 38 -3.67 9.15 -8.39
N LEU A 39 -3.92 8.61 -7.20
CA LEU A 39 -4.90 9.19 -6.28
C LEU A 39 -4.50 10.60 -5.85
N SER A 40 -3.22 10.84 -5.55
CA SER A 40 -2.75 12.18 -5.19
C SER A 40 -2.87 13.20 -6.33
N ARG A 41 -2.81 12.77 -7.60
CA ARG A 41 -2.89 13.67 -8.77
C ARG A 41 -4.30 13.86 -9.32
N HIS A 42 -5.12 12.81 -9.27
CA HIS A 42 -6.41 12.75 -9.94
C HIS A 42 -7.57 12.41 -9.00
N GLY A 43 -7.29 12.15 -7.73
CA GLY A 43 -8.33 11.87 -6.73
C GLY A 43 -9.17 13.11 -6.47
N VAL A 44 -10.47 12.89 -6.33
CA VAL A 44 -11.39 13.92 -5.86
C VAL A 44 -11.45 13.84 -4.34
N PRO A 45 -11.12 14.92 -3.61
CA PRO A 45 -11.25 14.93 -2.17
C PRO A 45 -12.74 14.87 -1.79
N LEU A 46 -13.09 13.97 -0.88
CA LEU A 46 -14.45 13.84 -0.38
C LEU A 46 -14.75 14.93 0.65
N ARG A 47 -13.81 15.17 1.57
CA ARG A 47 -13.92 16.15 2.66
C ARG A 47 -12.55 16.52 3.20
N SER A 48 -12.48 17.52 4.08
CA SER A 48 -11.29 17.80 4.87
C SER A 48 -11.24 16.95 6.15
N LEU A 49 -10.01 16.68 6.60
CA LEU A 49 -9.74 15.96 7.85
C LEU A 49 -10.15 16.84 9.04
N ARG A 50 -10.94 16.28 9.94
CA ARG A 50 -11.40 17.00 11.14
C ARG A 50 -10.29 17.05 12.19
N GLU A 51 -10.30 18.09 13.03
CA GLU A 51 -9.33 18.24 14.12
C GLU A 51 -9.37 17.08 15.12
N SER A 52 -10.56 16.55 15.43
CA SER A 52 -10.71 15.39 16.32
C SER A 52 -10.06 14.14 15.74
N GLU A 53 -10.17 13.93 14.43
CA GLU A 53 -9.56 12.79 13.72
C GLU A 53 -8.03 12.95 13.64
N ALA A 54 -7.55 14.16 13.34
CA ALA A 54 -6.13 14.48 13.32
C ALA A 54 -5.47 14.32 14.71
N ARG A 55 -6.19 14.65 15.79
CA ARG A 55 -5.74 14.44 17.17
C ARG A 55 -5.53 12.95 17.48
N ILE A 56 -6.44 12.08 17.05
CA ILE A 56 -6.35 10.63 17.27
C ILE A 56 -5.23 10.00 16.44
N LEU A 57 -5.02 10.48 15.21
CA LEU A 57 -3.94 10.03 14.32
C LEU A 57 -2.54 10.52 14.72
N ARG A 58 -2.41 11.16 15.89
CA ARG A 58 -1.16 11.68 16.48
C ARG A 58 -0.43 12.70 15.59
N LEU A 59 -1.00 13.91 15.51
CA LEU A 59 -0.43 15.28 15.41
C LEU A 59 0.85 15.61 14.59
N VAL A 60 1.72 14.68 14.20
CA VAL A 60 2.99 15.02 13.51
C VAL A 60 2.98 14.60 12.03
N GLU A 61 2.41 13.45 11.68
CA GLU A 61 2.41 12.99 10.28
C GLU A 61 1.20 13.47 9.47
N PHE A 62 0.07 13.81 10.12
CA PHE A 62 -1.20 14.14 9.46
C PHE A 62 -1.92 15.33 10.12
N PRO A 63 -1.61 16.59 9.75
CA PRO A 63 -2.32 17.76 10.25
C PRO A 63 -3.80 17.80 9.85
N ALA A 64 -4.60 18.49 10.65
CA ALA A 64 -6.00 18.78 10.33
C ALA A 64 -6.11 19.60 9.02
N GLY A 65 -7.24 19.50 8.32
CA GLY A 65 -7.47 20.19 7.05
C GLY A 65 -6.92 19.47 5.82
N LEU A 66 -6.19 18.36 5.98
CA LEU A 66 -5.76 17.55 4.84
C LEU A 66 -6.95 16.96 4.06
N PRO A 67 -6.84 16.82 2.73
CA PRO A 67 -7.88 16.20 1.93
C PRO A 67 -8.03 14.72 2.28
N VAL A 68 -9.27 14.32 2.56
CA VAL A 68 -9.69 12.94 2.79
C VAL A 68 -10.27 12.39 1.49
N TYR A 69 -9.78 11.23 1.08
CA TYR A 69 -10.22 10.53 -0.13
C TYR A 69 -11.03 9.30 0.26
N LEU A 70 -12.02 8.98 -0.57
CA LEU A 70 -12.75 7.72 -0.45
C LEU A 70 -12.06 6.66 -1.32
N LEU A 71 -11.77 5.52 -0.71
CA LEU A 71 -11.30 4.34 -1.39
C LEU A 71 -12.30 3.21 -1.25
N GLU A 72 -12.50 2.49 -2.34
CA GLU A 72 -13.35 1.31 -2.37
C GLU A 72 -12.62 0.20 -3.11
N GLY A 73 -12.55 -0.97 -2.48
CA GLY A 73 -12.02 -2.16 -3.12
C GLY A 73 -11.53 -3.21 -2.15
N SER A 74 -10.87 -4.23 -2.69
CA SER A 74 -10.35 -5.34 -1.90
C SER A 74 -9.16 -4.93 -1.06
N CYS A 75 -9.08 -5.48 0.15
CA CYS A 75 -7.88 -5.46 0.96
C CYS A 75 -6.94 -6.59 0.54
N ALA A 76 -5.65 -6.28 0.41
CA ALA A 76 -4.60 -7.26 0.18
C ALA A 76 -3.38 -6.90 1.02
N ALA A 77 -2.65 -7.91 1.50
CA ALA A 77 -1.40 -7.71 2.21
C ALA A 77 -0.26 -8.43 1.49
N PHE A 78 0.91 -7.81 1.47
CA PHE A 78 2.13 -8.44 0.98
C PHE A 78 3.31 -8.09 1.89
N VAL A 79 4.33 -8.95 1.85
CA VAL A 79 5.53 -8.78 2.65
C VAL A 79 6.67 -8.35 1.74
N ILE A 80 7.23 -7.17 2.01
CA ILE A 80 8.48 -6.74 1.38
C ILE A 80 9.60 -7.36 2.20
N ARG A 81 10.22 -8.41 1.66
CA ARG A 81 11.41 -9.01 2.23
C ARG A 81 12.63 -8.38 1.57
N SER A 82 13.51 -7.80 2.39
CA SER A 82 14.84 -7.34 1.97
C SER A 82 15.87 -8.28 2.58
N ARG A 83 17.02 -8.45 1.91
CA ARG A 83 18.17 -9.16 2.48
C ARG A 83 18.79 -8.41 3.67
N ILE A 84 18.60 -7.09 3.72
CA ILE A 84 19.31 -6.16 4.63
C ILE A 84 18.37 -5.57 5.68
N SER A 85 17.05 -5.59 5.44
CA SER A 85 16.06 -4.96 6.32
C SER A 85 15.02 -5.99 6.79
N PRO A 86 14.47 -5.82 8.01
CA PRO A 86 13.40 -6.69 8.50
C PRO A 86 12.21 -6.67 7.54
N ALA A 87 11.52 -7.81 7.46
CA ALA A 87 10.37 -7.99 6.59
C ALA A 87 9.28 -6.96 6.90
N GLN A 88 8.96 -6.11 5.92
CA GLN A 88 7.93 -5.08 6.08
C GLN A 88 6.59 -5.62 5.60
N HIS A 89 5.60 -5.62 6.49
CA HIS A 89 4.24 -5.98 6.14
C HIS A 89 3.52 -4.76 5.59
N VAL A 90 3.23 -4.78 4.29
CA VAL A 90 2.48 -3.71 3.62
C VAL A 90 1.07 -4.20 3.39
N GLN A 91 0.11 -3.43 3.90
CA GLN A 91 -1.29 -3.64 3.59
C GLN A 91 -1.72 -2.66 2.51
N THR A 92 -2.62 -3.10 1.65
CA THR A 92 -3.18 -2.30 0.57
C THR A 92 -4.69 -2.37 0.58
N LEU A 93 -5.32 -1.28 0.16
CA LEU A 93 -6.76 -1.18 -0.07
C LEU A 93 -6.96 -0.55 -1.45
N ALA A 94 -7.72 -1.22 -2.31
CA ALA A 94 -7.85 -0.85 -3.73
C ALA A 94 -6.48 -0.72 -4.45
N GLY A 95 -5.48 -1.49 -3.99
CA GLY A 95 -4.11 -1.45 -4.50
C GLY A 95 -3.29 -0.24 -4.05
N ILE A 96 -3.78 0.58 -3.13
CA ILE A 96 -3.03 1.71 -2.53
C ILE A 96 -2.44 1.27 -1.20
N PRO A 97 -1.17 1.58 -0.90
CA PRO A 97 -0.55 1.24 0.38
C PRO A 97 -1.23 2.02 1.50
N VAL A 98 -1.74 1.29 2.49
CA VAL A 98 -2.48 1.86 3.62
C VAL A 98 -1.92 1.39 4.95
N LYS A 99 -1.99 2.27 5.97
CA LYS A 99 -1.78 1.90 7.37
C LYS A 99 -3.10 1.92 8.13
N TYR A 100 -3.28 0.88 8.95
CA TYR A 100 -4.41 0.75 9.85
C TYR A 100 -3.99 1.27 11.22
N PRO A 101 -4.62 2.34 11.72
CA PRO A 101 -4.46 2.69 13.12
C PRO A 101 -5.00 1.57 14.03
N ALA A 102 -4.51 1.54 15.27
CA ALA A 102 -4.90 0.52 16.25
C ALA A 102 -6.43 0.48 16.42
N GLY A 103 -7.00 -0.72 16.40
CA GLY A 103 -8.46 -0.93 16.54
C GLY A 103 -9.24 -1.04 15.23
N LEU A 104 -8.80 -0.38 14.14
CA LEU A 104 -9.53 -0.45 12.85
C LEU A 104 -9.23 -1.71 12.03
N ALA A 105 -8.12 -2.41 12.28
CA ALA A 105 -7.78 -3.64 11.57
C ALA A 105 -8.86 -4.74 11.67
N ARG A 106 -9.65 -4.73 12.76
CA ARG A 106 -10.75 -5.70 12.98
C ARG A 106 -12.01 -5.38 12.17
N ALA A 107 -12.13 -4.16 11.62
CA ALA A 107 -13.29 -3.74 10.84
C ALA A 107 -13.16 -4.10 9.34
N VAL A 108 -12.06 -4.75 8.93
CA VAL A 108 -11.86 -5.25 7.56
C VAL A 108 -12.82 -6.41 7.30
N ARG A 109 -13.53 -6.33 6.18
CA ARG A 109 -14.42 -7.38 5.66
C ARG A 109 -13.72 -8.16 4.55
N VAL A 110 -14.14 -9.41 4.38
CA VAL A 110 -13.74 -10.21 3.22
C VAL A 110 -14.43 -9.64 1.97
N GLY A 111 -13.65 -9.33 0.93
CA GLY A 111 -14.15 -8.70 -0.29
C GLY A 111 -13.92 -7.19 -0.34
N SER A 112 -14.93 -6.44 -0.79
CA SER A 112 -14.82 -4.98 -0.94
C SER A 112 -14.98 -4.26 0.41
N ASN A 113 -14.10 -3.30 0.64
CA ASN A 113 -14.09 -2.43 1.80
C ASN A 113 -14.12 -0.97 1.35
N THR A 114 -14.83 -0.13 2.10
CA THR A 114 -14.83 1.32 1.92
C THR A 114 -13.97 1.96 3.00
N ALA A 115 -13.02 2.82 2.62
CA ALA A 115 -12.15 3.51 3.55
C ALA A 115 -12.07 4.99 3.22
N GLU A 116 -12.20 5.81 4.25
CA GLU A 116 -11.82 7.22 4.19
C GLU A 116 -10.35 7.31 4.60
N VAL A 117 -9.51 7.81 3.70
CA VAL A 117 -8.06 7.84 3.89
C VAL A 117 -7.49 9.23 3.70
N VAL A 118 -6.42 9.52 4.43
CA VAL A 118 -5.58 10.71 4.23
C VAL A 118 -4.28 10.27 3.59
N LEU A 119 -3.81 11.02 2.60
CA LEU A 119 -2.58 10.70 1.89
C LEU A 119 -1.37 11.19 2.67
N GLY A 120 -0.47 10.27 2.97
CA GLY A 120 0.90 10.57 3.39
C GLY A 120 1.85 10.42 2.20
N ARG A 121 3.14 10.61 2.48
CA ARG A 121 4.19 10.56 1.45
C ARG A 121 4.31 9.18 0.79
N ASP A 122 4.33 8.12 1.60
CA ASP A 122 4.59 6.74 1.14
C ASP A 122 3.40 5.79 1.31
N HIS A 123 2.41 6.19 2.11
CA HIS A 123 1.22 5.41 2.43
C HIS A 123 0.05 6.34 2.73
N ALA A 124 -1.16 5.83 2.59
CA ALA A 124 -2.36 6.51 3.09
C ALA A 124 -2.70 6.00 4.50
N MET A 125 -3.15 6.90 5.36
CA MET A 125 -3.62 6.56 6.70
C MET A 125 -5.14 6.43 6.68
N ILE A 126 -5.66 5.33 7.22
CA ILE A 126 -7.11 5.11 7.29
C ILE A 126 -7.68 5.90 8.47
N VAL A 127 -8.64 6.78 8.19
CA VAL A 127 -9.40 7.53 9.20
C VAL A 127 -10.65 6.76 9.60
N ARG A 128 -11.33 6.18 8.61
CA ARG A 128 -12.58 5.46 8.77
C ARG A 128 -12.59 4.25 7.86
N LEU A 129 -13.10 3.12 8.36
CA LEU A 129 -13.19 1.88 7.61
C LEU A 129 -14.58 1.29 7.73
N ASN A 130 -15.27 1.06 6.61
CA ASN A 130 -16.62 0.50 6.54
C ASN A 130 -17.63 1.24 7.46
N GLY A 131 -17.49 2.56 7.57
CA GLY A 131 -18.31 3.38 8.46
C GLY A 131 -17.87 3.40 9.93
N VAL A 132 -16.91 2.56 10.34
CA VAL A 132 -16.31 2.52 11.68
C VAL A 132 -15.24 3.59 11.79
N LYS A 133 -15.33 4.44 12.81
CA LYS A 133 -14.34 5.49 13.12
C LYS A 133 -13.35 4.99 14.16
N LEU A 134 -12.21 5.67 14.19
CA LEU A 134 -11.31 5.63 15.34
C LEU A 134 -12.07 6.14 16.58
N ALA A 135 -12.13 5.30 17.62
CA ALA A 135 -12.63 5.65 18.94
C ALA A 135 -11.53 6.27 19.79
#